data_AF-A0A537F6A0-F1
#
_entry.id   AF-A0A537F6A0-F1
#
_cell.length_a   1.000
_cell.length_b   1.000
_cell.length_c   1.000
_cell.angle_alpha   90.00
_cell.angle_beta   90.00
_cell.angle_gamma   90.00
#
_symmetry.space_group_name_H-M   'P 1'
#
loop_
_entity.id
_entity.type
_entity.pdbx_description
1 polymer ?
#
loop_
_entity_poly.entity_id
_entity_poly.type
_entity_poly.pdbx_seq_one_letter_code
_entity_poly.pdbx_strand_id
1 'polypeptide(L)'
;MPKIVLTVELKELRDRASEATQFLKSKVEGKMKTKGTQVQIEGAKTKQVKLLLHKFLHHQGLNHYRVLSQSGVLEVAPPEKHVLHLPERIGSPPTAAQTTPYLFPQTPALTPEKKRKAKPKHKYE
;
A
#
# COMPACT_ATOMS: atom_id res chain seq x y z
N MET A 1 33.57 20.97 -3.45
CA MET A 1 32.54 19.97 -3.07
C MET A 1 31.20 20.68 -2.98
N PRO A 2 30.17 20.32 -3.76
CA PRO A 2 28.85 20.92 -3.66
C PRO A 2 28.29 20.68 -2.25
N LYS A 3 27.74 21.73 -1.63
CA LYS A 3 27.09 21.61 -0.32
C LYS A 3 25.78 20.86 -0.51
N ILE A 4 25.65 19.71 0.14
CA ILE A 4 24.43 18.93 0.14
C ILE A 4 23.41 19.67 1.01
N VAL A 5 22.35 20.17 0.37
CA VAL A 5 21.22 20.81 1.03
C VAL A 5 20.07 19.81 1.04
N LEU A 6 19.58 19.50 2.23
CA LEU A 6 18.47 18.59 2.43
C LEU A 6 17.26 19.36 2.92
N THR A 7 16.10 19.14 2.30
CA THR A 7 14.85 19.77 2.71
C THR A 7 13.98 18.75 3.43
N VAL A 8 13.50 19.05 4.62
CA VAL A 8 12.56 18.23 5.37
C VAL A 8 11.19 18.91 5.34
N GLU A 9 10.16 18.21 4.88
CA GLU A 9 8.78 18.66 4.89
C GLU A 9 8.03 18.03 6.07
N LEU A 10 7.54 18.88 6.96
CA LEU A 10 6.76 18.52 8.15
C LEU A 10 5.28 18.90 8.00
N LYS A 11 4.76 18.87 6.76
CA LYS A 11 3.40 19.34 6.41
C LYS A 11 2.30 18.64 7.22
N GLU A 12 2.49 17.36 7.50
CA GLU A 12 1.54 16.49 8.21
C GLU A 12 1.68 16.56 9.74
N LEU A 13 2.74 17.21 10.24
CA LEU A 13 3.05 17.35 11.67
C LEU A 13 2.91 18.80 12.14
N ARG A 14 1.91 19.55 11.66
CA ARG A 14 1.79 21.00 11.94
C ARG A 14 1.84 21.32 13.43
N ASP A 15 1.12 20.55 14.24
CA ASP A 15 1.00 20.77 15.69
C ASP A 15 2.32 20.53 16.43
N ARG A 16 3.18 19.65 15.91
CA ARG A 16 4.45 19.24 16.54
C ARG A 16 5.68 19.62 15.72
N ALA A 17 5.50 20.51 14.74
CA ALA A 17 6.58 20.92 13.84
C ALA A 17 7.68 21.66 14.60
N SER A 18 7.32 22.50 15.57
CA SER A 18 8.24 23.20 16.45
C SER A 18 9.13 22.23 17.24
N GLU A 19 8.53 21.25 17.92
CA GLU A 19 9.23 20.22 18.68
C GLU A 19 10.18 19.39 17.79
N ALA A 20 9.70 19.00 16.60
CA ALA A 20 10.50 18.27 15.63
C ALA A 20 11.72 19.09 15.18
N THR A 21 11.55 20.39 14.92
CA THR A 21 12.66 21.28 14.55
C THR A 21 13.67 21.43 15.68
N GLN A 22 13.20 21.57 16.93
CA GLN A 22 14.07 21.71 18.09
C GLN A 22 14.85 20.41 18.36
N PHE A 23 14.19 19.26 18.21
CA PHE A 23 14.83 17.95 18.28
C PHE A 23 15.93 17.80 17.21
N LEU A 24 15.63 18.11 15.95
CA LEU A 24 16.61 18.06 14.87
C LEU A 24 17.79 19.02 15.11
N LYS A 25 17.52 20.25 15.57
CA LYS A 25 18.55 21.23 15.92
C LYS A 25 19.49 20.72 17.02
N SER A 26 18.98 19.95 17.99
CA SER A 26 19.77 19.38 19.08
C SER A 26 20.65 18.19 18.67
N LYS A 27 20.32 17.51 17.56
CA LYS A 27 20.94 16.23 17.17
C LYS A 27 21.75 16.31 15.88
N VAL A 28 21.49 17.31 15.04
CA VAL A 28 22.18 17.48 13.75
C VAL A 28 23.22 18.58 13.89
N GLU A 29 24.47 18.20 13.68
CA GLU A 29 25.57 19.14 13.49
C GLU A 29 25.47 19.73 12.08
N GLY A 30 25.05 20.98 11.97
CA GLY A 30 24.90 21.63 10.67
C GLY A 30 24.16 22.97 10.74
N LYS A 31 24.19 23.72 9.64
CA LYS A 31 23.39 24.94 9.52
C LYS A 31 21.97 24.54 9.16
N MET A 32 21.03 24.91 10.02
CA MET A 32 19.61 24.64 9.82
C MET A 32 18.85 25.94 9.64
N LYS A 33 18.01 26.02 8.60
CA LYS A 33 17.09 27.14 8.36
C LYS A 33 15.66 26.62 8.37
N THR A 34 14.79 27.26 9.13
CA THR A 34 13.37 26.92 9.18
C THR A 34 12.58 27.90 8.31
N LYS A 35 11.69 27.36 7.46
CA LYS A 35 10.76 28.11 6.61
C LYS A 35 9.36 27.54 6.83
N GLY A 36 8.68 27.99 7.87
CA GLY A 36 7.36 27.47 8.25
C GLY A 36 7.41 25.97 8.50
N THR A 37 6.72 25.18 7.67
CA THR A 37 6.67 23.71 7.74
C THR A 37 7.84 23.00 7.05
N GLN A 38 8.76 23.75 6.42
CA GLN A 38 9.96 23.20 5.78
C GLN A 38 11.22 23.50 6.62
N VAL A 39 12.11 22.53 6.71
CA VAL A 39 13.40 22.66 7.39
C VAL A 39 14.52 22.34 6.40
N GLN A 40 15.38 23.31 6.15
CA GLN A 40 16.56 23.12 5.30
C GLN A 40 17.77 22.84 6.18
N ILE A 41 18.46 21.75 5.90
CA ILE A 41 19.63 21.28 6.64
C ILE A 41 20.81 21.21 5.67
N GLU A 42 21.85 21.99 5.95
CA GLU A 42 23.10 21.97 5.18
C GLU A 42 24.11 21.02 5.84
N GLY A 43 24.71 20.11 5.05
CA GLY A 43 25.82 19.27 5.49
C GLY A 43 25.44 17.95 6.19
N ALA A 44 24.16 17.65 6.35
CA ALA A 44 23.69 16.41 6.96
C ALA A 44 23.44 15.30 5.93
N LYS A 45 23.72 14.05 6.32
CA LYS A 45 23.39 12.88 5.51
C LYS A 45 21.89 12.57 5.58
N THR A 46 21.26 12.35 4.44
CA THR A 46 19.83 11.98 4.30
C THR A 46 19.41 10.85 5.23
N LYS A 47 20.21 9.77 5.30
CA LYS A 47 19.93 8.60 6.13
C LYS A 47 19.91 8.93 7.63
N GLN A 48 20.79 9.84 8.08
CA GLN A 48 20.87 10.25 9.48
C GLN A 48 19.65 11.08 9.88
N VAL A 49 19.27 12.06 9.05
CA VAL A 49 18.08 12.87 9.29
C VAL A 49 16.82 12.01 9.27
N LYS A 50 16.72 11.05 8.34
CA LYS A 50 15.63 10.07 8.29
C LYS A 50 15.52 9.26 9.58
N LEU A 51 16.64 8.75 10.10
CA LEU A 51 16.68 8.00 11.35
C LEU A 51 16.23 8.85 12.54
N LEU A 52 16.69 10.10 12.62
CA LEU A 52 16.29 11.02 13.68
C LEU A 52 14.80 11.32 13.66
N LEU A 53 14.22 11.54 12.48
CA LEU A 53 12.78 11.72 12.33
C LEU A 53 11.99 10.48 12.76
N HIS A 54 12.43 9.27 12.40
CA HIS A 54 11.81 8.05 12.91
C HIS A 54 11.87 7.97 14.44
N LYS A 55 13.02 8.28 15.05
CA LYS A 55 13.14 8.30 16.52
C LYS A 55 12.20 9.32 17.16
N PHE A 56 12.08 10.50 16.57
CA PHE A 56 11.15 11.53 17.03
C PHE A 56 9.70 11.05 16.95
N LEU A 57 9.28 10.51 15.79
CA LEU A 57 7.94 9.95 15.59
C LEU A 57 7.62 8.86 16.60
N HIS A 58 8.57 7.95 16.87
CA HIS A 58 8.41 6.89 17.87
C HIS A 58 8.23 7.43 19.29
N HIS A 59 9.04 8.41 19.69
CA HIS A 59 8.93 9.03 21.02
C HIS A 59 7.59 9.77 21.21
N GLN A 60 7.03 10.28 20.11
CA GLN A 60 5.78 11.02 20.08
C GLN A 60 4.53 10.12 19.98
N GLY A 61 4.70 8.81 19.88
CA GLY A 61 3.60 7.85 19.67
C GLY A 61 3.04 7.84 18.24
N LEU A 62 3.70 8.50 17.29
CA LEU A 62 3.29 8.65 15.89
C LEU A 62 3.87 7.54 15.01
N ASN A 63 3.82 6.30 15.49
CA ASN A 63 4.42 5.12 14.85
C ASN A 63 3.85 4.82 13.46
N HIS A 64 2.65 5.31 13.19
CA HIS A 64 1.93 5.09 11.94
C HIS A 64 2.40 6.03 10.82
N TYR A 65 3.11 7.11 11.15
CA TYR A 65 3.68 8.03 10.17
C TYR A 65 4.94 7.45 9.54
N ARG A 66 5.15 7.77 8.27
CA ARG A 66 6.28 7.29 7.48
C ARG A 66 7.17 8.45 7.10
N VAL A 67 8.48 8.20 7.02
CA VAL A 67 9.45 9.18 6.53
C VAL A 67 9.93 8.73 5.15
N LEU A 68 9.49 9.45 4.12
CA LEU A 68 9.85 9.21 2.73
C LEU A 68 11.05 10.07 2.35
N SER A 69 11.93 9.53 1.51
CA SER A 69 13.10 10.26 0.99
C SER A 69 12.98 10.29 -0.53
N GLN A 70 12.64 11.45 -1.08
CA GLN A 70 12.48 11.67 -2.52
C GLN A 70 13.48 12.74 -2.98
N SER A 71 14.49 12.34 -3.75
CA SER A 71 15.39 13.26 -4.49
C SER A 71 15.95 14.45 -3.69
N GLY A 72 16.35 14.24 -2.43
CA GLY A 72 16.91 15.29 -1.55
C GLY A 72 15.88 15.99 -0.66
N VAL A 73 14.61 15.60 -0.78
CA VAL A 73 13.51 16.00 0.10
C VAL A 73 13.14 14.83 1.01
N LEU A 74 12.96 15.12 2.30
CA LEU A 74 12.45 14.19 3.29
C LEU A 74 11.03 14.59 3.69
N GLU A 75 10.05 13.77 3.35
CA GLU A 75 8.65 14.04 3.64
C GLU A 75 8.18 13.14 4.79
N VAL A 76 7.47 13.72 5.75
CA VAL A 76 6.70 12.95 6.74
C VAL A 76 5.29 12.77 6.21
N ALA A 77 4.95 11.54 5.83
CA ALA A 77 3.67 11.15 5.25
C ALA A 77 2.80 10.42 6.29
N PRO A 78 1.46 10.52 6.20
CA PRO A 78 0.55 9.75 7.03
C PRO A 78 0.66 8.25 6.73
N PRO A 79 0.10 7.38 7.59
CA PRO A 79 0.01 5.95 7.30
C PRO A 79 -0.63 5.71 5.94
N GLU A 80 -0.07 4.76 5.20
CA GLU A 80 -0.68 4.27 3.97
C GLU A 80 -2.07 3.75 4.31
N LYS A 81 -3.09 4.39 3.72
CA LYS A 81 -4.44 3.86 3.76
C LYS A 81 -4.42 2.61 2.90
N HIS A 82 -4.16 1.47 3.52
CA HIS A 82 -4.37 0.19 2.85
C HIS A 82 -5.86 0.14 2.52
N VAL A 83 -6.18 0.41 1.25
CA VAL A 83 -7.50 0.10 0.70
C VAL A 83 -7.58 -1.41 0.85
N LEU A 84 -8.40 -1.86 1.81
CA LEU A 84 -8.71 -3.26 1.95
C LEU A 84 -9.39 -3.66 0.65
N HIS A 85 -8.63 -4.19 -0.29
CA HIS A 85 -9.19 -4.88 -1.43
C HIS A 85 -9.90 -6.10 -0.84
N LEU A 86 -11.21 -5.99 -0.63
CA LEU A 86 -12.04 -7.15 -0.40
C LEU A 86 -11.72 -8.11 -1.55
N PRO A 87 -11.32 -9.36 -1.28
CA PRO A 87 -11.05 -10.28 -2.36
C PRO A 87 -12.35 -10.46 -3.14
N GLU A 88 -12.43 -9.91 -4.36
CA GLU A 88 -13.49 -10.15 -5.35
C GLU A 88 -13.51 -11.60 -5.86
N ARG A 89 -13.02 -12.56 -5.05
CA ARG A 89 -13.06 -13.98 -5.39
C ARG A 89 -14.41 -14.55 -4.99
N ILE A 90 -15.45 -14.15 -5.71
CA ILE A 90 -16.55 -15.06 -5.99
C ILE A 90 -15.97 -16.05 -7.01
N GLY A 91 -15.29 -17.07 -6.52
CA GLY A 91 -14.80 -18.16 -7.36
C GLY A 91 -15.98 -18.80 -8.10
N SER A 92 -15.76 -19.27 -9.33
CA SER A 92 -16.76 -20.12 -9.98
C SER A 92 -16.94 -21.41 -9.16
N PRO A 93 -18.16 -21.97 -9.07
CA PRO A 93 -18.38 -23.26 -8.42
C PRO A 93 -17.47 -24.32 -9.07
N PRO A 94 -17.02 -25.33 -8.30
CA PRO A 94 -16.11 -26.36 -8.82
C PRO A 94 -16.75 -27.10 -10.00
N THR A 95 -15.92 -27.44 -10.98
CA THR A 95 -16.34 -28.30 -12.11
C THR A 95 -16.80 -29.66 -11.57
N ALA A 96 -17.97 -30.13 -12.04
CA ALA A 96 -18.51 -31.42 -11.65
C ALA A 96 -17.52 -32.56 -11.97
N ALA A 97 -17.42 -33.55 -11.06
CA ALA A 97 -16.56 -34.70 -11.26
C ALA A 97 -16.97 -35.48 -12.52
N GLN A 98 -16.03 -35.68 -13.44
CA GLN A 98 -16.22 -36.56 -14.59
C GLN A 98 -15.95 -37.99 -14.16
N THR A 99 -17.00 -38.80 -14.03
CA THR A 99 -16.87 -40.24 -13.81
C THR A 99 -16.79 -40.94 -15.17
N THR A 100 -15.76 -41.76 -15.38
CA THR A 100 -15.72 -42.67 -16.53
C THR A 100 -16.81 -43.73 -16.34
N PRO A 101 -17.71 -43.97 -17.31
CA PRO A 101 -18.69 -45.04 -17.18
C PRO A 101 -17.93 -46.37 -17.10
N TYR A 102 -18.14 -47.12 -16.01
CA TYR A 102 -17.68 -48.50 -15.94
C TYR A 102 -18.50 -49.32 -16.94
N LEU A 103 -17.82 -49.89 -17.95
CA LEU A 103 -18.45 -50.74 -18.94
C LEU A 103 -18.74 -52.10 -18.29
N PHE A 104 -19.96 -52.27 -17.78
CA PHE A 104 -20.43 -53.59 -17.32
C PHE A 104 -20.67 -54.48 -18.54
N PRO A 105 -19.97 -55.62 -18.68
CA PRO A 105 -20.00 -56.43 -19.90
C PRO A 105 -21.36 -57.08 -20.21
N GLN A 106 -22.33 -57.02 -19.29
CA GLN A 106 -23.65 -57.66 -19.46
C GLN A 106 -24.85 -56.70 -19.32
N THR A 107 -24.62 -55.39 -19.21
CA THR A 107 -25.75 -54.44 -19.17
C THR A 107 -26.15 -54.02 -20.58
N PRO A 108 -27.45 -54.04 -20.94
CA PRO A 108 -27.90 -53.45 -22.19
C PRO A 108 -27.54 -51.95 -22.18
N ALA A 109 -26.98 -51.46 -23.28
CA ALA A 109 -26.54 -50.07 -23.40
C ALA A 109 -27.71 -49.11 -23.13
N LEU A 110 -27.63 -48.36 -22.03
CA LEU A 110 -28.55 -47.24 -21.79
C LEU A 110 -28.22 -46.16 -22.81
N THR A 111 -29.02 -46.07 -23.86
CA THR A 111 -28.91 -44.98 -24.82
C THR A 111 -29.18 -43.66 -24.10
N PRO A 112 -28.30 -42.65 -24.20
CA PRO A 112 -28.58 -41.36 -23.60
C PRO A 112 -29.82 -40.80 -24.29
N GLU A 113 -30.88 -40.53 -23.51
CA GLU A 113 -32.04 -39.84 -24.04
C GLU A 113 -31.56 -38.53 -24.69
N LYS A 114 -31.83 -38.39 -25.99
CA LYS A 114 -31.62 -37.14 -26.71
C LYS A 114 -32.45 -36.09 -25.99
N LYS A 115 -31.81 -35.26 -25.14
CA LYS A 115 -32.44 -34.05 -24.60
C LYS A 115 -32.95 -33.25 -25.78
N ARG A 116 -34.28 -33.27 -25.98
CA ARG A 116 -34.95 -32.45 -26.97
C ARG A 116 -34.62 -31.01 -26.64
N LYS A 117 -33.89 -30.33 -27.53
CA LYS A 117 -33.70 -28.89 -27.42
C LYS A 117 -35.08 -28.25 -27.57
N ALA A 118 -35.62 -27.69 -26.49
CA ALA A 118 -36.81 -26.86 -26.56
C ALA A 118 -36.48 -25.66 -27.48
N LYS A 119 -37.26 -25.50 -28.55
CA LYS A 119 -37.16 -24.30 -29.40
C LYS A 119 -37.57 -23.08 -28.55
N PRO A 120 -36.85 -21.96 -28.64
CA PRO A 120 -37.27 -20.73 -27.99
C PRO A 120 -38.62 -20.30 -28.57
N LYS A 121 -39.61 -20.04 -27.71
CA LYS A 121 -40.86 -19.41 -28.14
C LYS A 121 -40.52 -17.98 -28.57
N HIS A 122 -40.70 -17.71 -29.86
CA HIS A 122 -40.70 -16.35 -30.38
C HIS A 122 -41.85 -15.61 -29.70
N LYS A 123 -41.55 -14.59 -28.88
CA LYS A 123 -42.56 -13.62 -28.49
C LYS A 123 -42.83 -12.76 -29.72
N TYR A 124 -44.08 -12.69 -30.14
CA TYR A 124 -44.57 -11.58 -30.94
C TYR A 124 -45.08 -10.51 -29.96
N GLU A 125 -44.90 -9.27 -30.38
CA GLU A 125 -45.22 -8.00 -29.71
C GLU A 125 -46.63 -7.93 -29.14
#